data_AF-A0A818KGT5-F1
#
_entry.id   AF-A0A818KGT5-F1
#
_cell.length_a   1.000
_cell.length_b   1.000
_cell.length_c   1.000
_cell.angle_alpha   90.00
_cell.angle_beta   90.00
_cell.angle_gamma   90.00
#
_symmetry.space_group_name_H-M   'P 1'
#
loop_
_entity.id
_entity.type
_entity.pdbx_description
1 polymer ?
#
loop_
_entity_poly.entity_id
_entity_poly.type
_entity_poly.pdbx_seq_one_letter_code
_entity_poly.pdbx_strand_id
1 'polypeptide(L)'
;STILMNNPDIWFNVKYIKFKKFNLNLLKLIKIHMPKLLVISIDYFNDSENTEDLNIIQNKTNNIDIILDRITTVHLTCGSLENEKQWLMNSLPNLKHLILTNTELPLLKSEFTFKLNEKIERLVIDGNLIVEQFGKRSYIYFSNLQDLQLKFDWRFSSNIYDWYADTVMKFLKYFKNLKTLSISFNPFIFELTRSAPELELKKILVRLDKNEIEKTYEMKYLREYLIFSNRRLFV
;
A
#
# COMPACT_ATOMS: atom_id res chain seq x y z
N SER A 1 -3.62 -24.98 -10.47
CA SER A 1 -5.09 -25.17 -10.39
C SER A 1 -5.46 -26.49 -9.74
N THR A 2 -4.74 -27.60 -9.99
CA THR A 2 -5.07 -28.95 -9.50
C THR A 2 -5.05 -29.13 -7.97
N ILE A 3 -4.13 -28.45 -7.25
CA ILE A 3 -4.03 -28.54 -5.78
C ILE A 3 -5.23 -27.87 -5.09
N LEU A 4 -5.81 -26.83 -5.71
CA LEU A 4 -6.98 -26.11 -5.19
C LEU A 4 -8.24 -26.99 -5.18
N MET A 5 -8.39 -27.84 -6.19
CA MET A 5 -9.57 -28.68 -6.37
C MET A 5 -9.53 -29.96 -5.52
N ASN A 6 -8.34 -30.50 -5.24
CA ASN A 6 -8.21 -31.84 -4.65
C ASN A 6 -8.21 -31.86 -3.10
N ASN A 7 -8.17 -30.70 -2.43
CA ASN A 7 -8.09 -30.62 -0.96
C ASN A 7 -8.92 -29.45 -0.39
N PRO A 8 -10.25 -29.44 -0.55
CA PRO A 8 -11.10 -28.30 -0.17
C PRO A 8 -10.96 -27.87 1.30
N ASP A 9 -10.73 -28.82 2.21
CA ASP A 9 -10.59 -28.55 3.64
C ASP A 9 -9.35 -27.72 3.99
N ILE A 10 -8.26 -27.89 3.23
CA ILE A 10 -7.03 -27.11 3.40
C ILE A 10 -7.32 -25.64 3.07
N TRP A 11 -8.10 -25.39 2.01
CA TRP A 11 -8.35 -24.05 1.49
C TRP A 11 -9.42 -23.29 2.27
N PHE A 12 -10.35 -24.00 2.92
CA PHE A 12 -11.46 -23.40 3.66
C PHE A 12 -11.01 -22.40 4.75
N ASN A 13 -9.86 -22.66 5.39
CA ASN A 13 -9.33 -21.84 6.47
C ASN A 13 -8.24 -20.85 6.04
N VAL A 14 -7.89 -20.81 4.75
CA VAL A 14 -6.88 -19.89 4.22
C VAL A 14 -7.39 -18.45 4.30
N LYS A 15 -6.59 -17.57 4.93
CA LYS A 15 -6.88 -16.13 5.09
C LYS A 15 -6.05 -15.23 4.17
N TYR A 16 -4.94 -15.75 3.65
CA TYR A 16 -4.00 -15.05 2.80
C TYR A 16 -3.57 -15.95 1.65
N ILE A 17 -3.48 -15.37 0.46
CA ILE A 17 -2.91 -16.04 -0.70
C ILE A 17 -2.03 -15.10 -1.49
N LYS A 18 -0.96 -15.66 -2.08
CA LYS A 18 -0.03 -14.95 -2.95
C LYS A 18 0.01 -15.59 -4.33
N PHE A 19 -0.03 -14.75 -5.36
CA PHE A 19 0.04 -15.15 -6.76
C PHE A 19 1.18 -14.43 -7.48
N LYS A 20 1.71 -15.05 -8.54
CA LYS A 20 2.68 -14.42 -9.44
C LYS A 20 2.03 -13.58 -10.55
N LYS A 21 0.75 -13.86 -10.86
CA LYS A 21 0.02 -13.16 -11.91
C LYS A 21 -1.48 -13.20 -11.63
N PHE A 22 -2.18 -12.13 -11.99
CA PHE A 22 -3.63 -12.08 -11.92
C PHE A 22 -4.26 -12.98 -12.99
N ASN A 23 -5.29 -13.73 -12.60
CA ASN A 23 -6.07 -14.57 -13.52
C ASN A 23 -7.54 -14.60 -13.07
N LEU A 24 -8.47 -14.31 -13.98
CA LEU A 24 -9.90 -14.22 -13.67
C LEU A 24 -10.51 -15.58 -13.26
N ASN A 25 -10.02 -16.69 -13.83
CA ASN A 25 -10.43 -18.04 -13.41
C ASN A 25 -10.01 -18.35 -11.98
N LEU A 26 -8.92 -17.73 -11.51
CA LEU A 26 -8.45 -17.88 -10.14
C LEU A 26 -9.41 -17.21 -9.15
N LEU A 27 -9.97 -16.05 -9.49
CA LEU A 27 -10.98 -15.39 -8.64
C LEU A 27 -12.22 -16.27 -8.44
N LYS A 28 -12.66 -17.00 -9.49
CA LYS A 28 -13.77 -17.96 -9.37
C LYS A 28 -13.45 -19.07 -8.37
N LEU A 29 -12.24 -19.63 -8.45
CA LEU A 29 -11.79 -20.68 -7.52
C LEU A 29 -11.66 -20.16 -6.09
N ILE A 30 -11.12 -18.96 -5.91
CA ILE A 30 -11.02 -18.32 -4.59
C ILE A 30 -12.41 -18.19 -3.96
N LYS A 31 -13.40 -17.70 -4.72
CA LYS A 31 -14.77 -17.53 -4.24
C LYS A 31 -15.37 -18.83 -3.70
N ILE A 32 -15.09 -19.95 -4.36
CA ILE A 32 -15.67 -21.26 -4.03
C ILE A 32 -14.91 -21.92 -2.87
N HIS A 33 -13.57 -21.93 -2.94
CA HIS A 33 -12.74 -22.77 -2.08
C HIS A 33 -12.14 -22.04 -0.88
N MET A 34 -12.11 -20.70 -0.87
CA MET A 34 -11.48 -19.91 0.20
C MET A 34 -12.45 -18.88 0.81
N PRO A 35 -13.57 -19.32 1.40
CA PRO A 35 -14.57 -18.42 1.96
C PRO A 35 -14.08 -17.62 3.17
N LYS A 36 -12.89 -17.90 3.72
CA LYS A 36 -12.29 -17.11 4.82
C LYS A 36 -11.14 -16.22 4.34
N LEU A 37 -10.92 -16.11 3.03
CA LEU A 37 -9.86 -15.28 2.48
C LEU A 37 -10.13 -13.80 2.76
N LEU A 38 -9.14 -13.12 3.34
CA LEU A 38 -9.19 -11.68 3.65
C LEU A 38 -8.19 -10.89 2.81
N VAL A 39 -7.11 -11.54 2.37
CA VAL A 39 -5.96 -10.90 1.74
C VAL A 39 -5.55 -11.60 0.46
N ILE A 40 -5.41 -10.84 -0.63
CA ILE A 40 -4.77 -11.28 -1.87
C ILE A 40 -3.46 -10.51 -2.04
N SER A 41 -2.39 -11.22 -2.39
CA SER A 41 -1.11 -10.65 -2.80
C SER A 41 -0.79 -11.06 -4.24
N ILE A 42 -0.35 -10.11 -5.07
CA ILE A 42 0.05 -10.34 -6.46
C ILE A 42 1.47 -9.78 -6.65
N ASP A 43 2.35 -10.58 -7.21
CA ASP A 43 3.78 -10.31 -7.32
C ASP A 43 4.28 -10.40 -8.76
N TYR A 44 4.54 -9.24 -9.36
CA TYR A 44 4.94 -9.07 -10.76
C TYR A 44 6.47 -8.99 -10.97
N PHE A 45 7.32 -9.28 -9.97
CA PHE A 45 8.78 -9.07 -10.04
C PHE A 45 9.50 -9.72 -11.24
N ASN A 46 8.95 -10.77 -11.84
CA ASN A 46 9.60 -11.55 -12.91
C ASN A 46 8.81 -11.60 -14.23
N ASP A 47 7.82 -10.72 -14.45
CA ASP A 47 6.98 -10.76 -15.67
C ASP A 47 7.69 -10.04 -16.85
N SER A 48 8.92 -10.46 -17.18
CA SER A 48 9.66 -10.03 -18.37
C SER A 48 9.15 -10.67 -19.67
N GLU A 49 8.07 -11.44 -19.60
CA GLU A 49 7.47 -12.12 -20.75
C GLU A 49 6.26 -11.34 -21.29
N ASN A 50 6.50 -10.66 -22.41
CA ASN A 50 5.54 -10.17 -23.41
C ASN A 50 4.39 -9.28 -22.89
N THR A 51 4.65 -7.98 -22.91
CA THR A 51 3.67 -6.88 -22.83
C THR A 51 2.56 -6.92 -23.90
N GLU A 52 2.63 -7.80 -24.89
CA GLU A 52 1.63 -7.90 -25.97
C GLU A 52 0.33 -8.60 -25.53
N ASP A 53 0.38 -9.52 -24.56
CA ASP A 53 -0.82 -10.26 -24.11
C ASP A 53 -1.71 -9.48 -23.12
N LEU A 54 -1.18 -8.43 -22.49
CA LEU A 54 -1.95 -7.60 -21.54
C LEU A 54 -3.04 -6.76 -22.23
N ASN A 55 -2.80 -6.32 -23.47
CA ASN A 55 -3.75 -5.53 -24.26
C ASN A 55 -4.91 -6.39 -24.81
N ILE A 56 -4.71 -7.70 -24.99
CA ILE A 56 -5.74 -8.62 -25.50
C ILE A 56 -6.75 -8.99 -24.40
N ILE A 57 -6.34 -8.98 -23.13
CA ILE A 57 -7.21 -9.30 -21.97
C ILE A 57 -8.04 -8.07 -21.54
N GLN A 58 -7.49 -6.86 -21.67
CA GLN A 58 -8.18 -5.62 -21.30
C GLN A 58 -9.46 -5.35 -22.11
N ASN A 59 -9.53 -5.82 -23.37
CA ASN A 59 -10.69 -5.59 -24.24
C ASN A 59 -11.80 -6.66 -24.14
N LYS A 60 -11.63 -7.73 -23.36
CA LYS A 60 -12.62 -8.83 -23.23
C LYS A 60 -13.31 -8.96 -21.88
N THR A 61 -13.06 -8.07 -20.92
CA THR A 61 -13.44 -8.25 -19.51
C THR A 61 -14.42 -7.22 -18.97
N ASN A 62 -15.34 -6.74 -19.81
CA ASN A 62 -16.35 -5.76 -19.36
C ASN A 62 -17.37 -6.29 -18.34
N ASN A 63 -17.48 -7.62 -18.11
CA ASN A 63 -18.36 -8.18 -17.07
C ASN A 63 -17.60 -9.16 -16.16
N ILE A 64 -17.01 -8.66 -15.07
CA ILE A 64 -16.52 -9.51 -13.98
C ILE A 64 -17.65 -9.71 -12.96
N ASP A 65 -18.50 -10.72 -13.16
CA ASP A 65 -19.61 -11.06 -12.24
C ASP A 65 -19.15 -11.84 -10.99
N ILE A 66 -17.94 -11.55 -10.50
CA ILE A 66 -17.34 -12.24 -9.35
C ILE A 66 -17.17 -11.24 -8.23
N ILE A 67 -18.00 -11.36 -7.20
CA ILE A 67 -17.90 -10.60 -5.96
C ILE A 67 -17.20 -11.47 -4.90
N LEU A 68 -16.14 -10.92 -4.30
CA LEU A 68 -15.36 -11.46 -3.19
C LEU A 68 -15.52 -10.52 -1.99
N ASP A 69 -16.65 -10.66 -1.30
CA ASP A 69 -17.12 -9.78 -0.23
C ASP A 69 -16.21 -9.76 1.01
N ARG A 70 -15.49 -10.84 1.31
CA ARG A 70 -14.66 -10.92 2.52
C ARG A 70 -13.27 -10.33 2.36
N ILE A 71 -12.85 -10.06 1.13
CA ILE A 71 -11.51 -9.54 0.88
C ILE A 71 -11.47 -8.06 1.25
N THR A 72 -10.59 -7.75 2.19
CA THR A 72 -10.42 -6.40 2.74
C THR A 72 -9.06 -5.80 2.42
N THR A 73 -8.08 -6.64 2.05
CA THR A 73 -6.71 -6.23 1.77
C THR A 73 -6.23 -6.76 0.42
N VAL A 74 -5.60 -5.88 -0.36
CA VAL A 74 -4.85 -6.27 -1.55
C VAL A 74 -3.40 -5.79 -1.41
N HIS A 75 -2.47 -6.69 -1.67
CA HIS A 75 -1.05 -6.39 -1.79
C HIS A 75 -0.62 -6.52 -3.24
N LEU A 76 -0.13 -5.45 -3.84
CA LEU A 76 0.50 -5.46 -5.15
C LEU A 76 1.99 -5.25 -5.00
N THR A 77 2.78 -6.07 -5.67
CA THR A 77 4.22 -5.93 -5.78
C THR A 77 4.59 -5.77 -7.24
N CYS A 78 5.22 -4.65 -7.57
CA CYS A 78 5.46 -4.20 -8.94
C CYS A 78 4.14 -4.00 -9.72
N GLY A 79 4.21 -3.55 -10.98
CA GLY A 79 3.03 -3.31 -11.82
C GLY A 79 2.34 -1.96 -11.57
N SER A 80 1.09 -1.84 -12.05
CA SER A 80 0.32 -0.59 -12.03
C SER A 80 -1.10 -0.83 -11.52
N LEU A 81 -1.56 0.00 -10.57
CA LEU A 81 -2.94 -0.05 -10.09
C LEU A 81 -3.96 0.14 -11.21
N GLU A 82 -3.62 0.90 -12.25
CA GLU A 82 -4.50 1.16 -13.39
C GLU A 82 -4.82 -0.13 -14.18
N ASN A 83 -3.87 -1.07 -14.25
CA ASN A 83 -4.08 -2.37 -14.90
C ASN A 83 -5.05 -3.26 -14.12
N GLU A 84 -5.18 -3.03 -12.81
CA GLU A 84 -6.00 -3.83 -11.89
C GLU A 84 -7.39 -3.22 -11.65
N LYS A 85 -7.69 -2.06 -12.26
CA LYS A 85 -8.87 -1.24 -11.92
C LYS A 85 -10.20 -1.98 -11.98
N GLN A 86 -10.40 -2.84 -12.98
CA GLN A 86 -11.70 -3.49 -13.20
C GLN A 86 -12.09 -4.42 -12.04
N TRP A 87 -11.19 -5.33 -11.63
CA TRP A 87 -11.52 -6.27 -10.57
C TRP A 87 -11.40 -5.63 -9.18
N LEU A 88 -10.45 -4.69 -8.96
CA LEU A 88 -10.37 -3.94 -7.71
C LEU A 88 -11.68 -3.18 -7.43
N MET A 89 -12.31 -2.64 -8.48
CA MET A 89 -13.56 -1.91 -8.36
C MET A 89 -14.78 -2.81 -8.27
N ASN A 90 -14.88 -3.80 -9.14
CA ASN A 90 -16.12 -4.55 -9.33
C ASN A 90 -16.19 -5.81 -8.46
N SER A 91 -15.04 -6.39 -8.11
CA SER A 91 -14.99 -7.68 -7.40
C SER A 91 -14.80 -7.57 -5.90
N LEU A 92 -14.30 -6.45 -5.38
CA LEU A 92 -13.86 -6.37 -3.97
C LEU A 92 -14.62 -5.31 -3.18
N PRO A 93 -15.94 -5.41 -2.96
CA PRO A 93 -16.73 -4.30 -2.39
C PRO A 93 -16.23 -3.81 -1.03
N ASN A 94 -15.61 -4.68 -0.21
CA ASN A 94 -15.12 -4.36 1.13
C ASN A 94 -13.60 -4.11 1.22
N LEU A 95 -12.91 -3.92 0.08
CA LEU A 95 -11.51 -3.54 0.06
C LEU A 95 -11.30 -2.21 0.80
N LYS A 96 -10.50 -2.20 1.86
CA LYS A 96 -10.20 -1.01 2.67
C LYS A 96 -8.70 -0.79 2.87
N HIS A 97 -7.90 -1.79 2.55
CA HIS A 97 -6.47 -1.80 2.82
C HIS A 97 -5.68 -2.13 1.54
N LEU A 98 -4.73 -1.27 1.19
CA LEU A 98 -3.77 -1.50 0.12
C LEU A 98 -2.36 -1.60 0.68
N ILE A 99 -1.61 -2.57 0.16
CA ILE A 99 -0.16 -2.66 0.35
C ILE A 99 0.46 -2.56 -1.03
N LEU A 100 1.32 -1.57 -1.25
CA LEU A 100 1.91 -1.25 -2.54
C LEU A 100 3.42 -1.32 -2.41
N THR A 101 4.03 -2.34 -3.00
CA THR A 101 5.48 -2.52 -3.05
C THR A 101 5.98 -2.24 -4.45
N ASN A 102 6.68 -1.13 -4.67
CA ASN A 102 7.15 -0.72 -6.01
C ASN A 102 6.05 -0.70 -7.10
N THR A 103 4.80 -0.39 -6.72
CA THR A 103 3.65 -0.33 -7.64
C THR A 103 3.41 1.10 -8.12
N GLU A 104 3.04 1.27 -9.38
CA GLU A 104 2.64 2.57 -9.92
C GLU A 104 1.27 2.99 -9.38
N LEU A 105 1.17 4.26 -8.95
CA LEU A 105 -0.08 4.88 -8.52
C LEU A 105 -1.04 5.06 -9.71
N PRO A 106 -2.36 5.05 -9.49
CA PRO A 106 -3.34 5.16 -10.57
C PRO A 106 -3.31 6.54 -11.22
N LEU A 107 -3.82 6.65 -12.44
CA LEU A 107 -3.82 7.90 -13.19
C LEU A 107 -4.58 9.01 -12.44
N LEU A 108 -4.01 10.22 -12.48
CA LEU A 108 -4.64 11.39 -11.86
C LEU A 108 -6.00 11.68 -12.50
N LYS A 109 -6.98 12.05 -11.68
CA LYS A 109 -8.33 12.45 -12.11
C LYS A 109 -9.11 11.36 -12.87
N SER A 110 -8.74 10.08 -12.74
CA SER A 110 -9.57 8.98 -13.24
C SER A 110 -10.71 8.66 -12.27
N GLU A 111 -11.84 8.17 -12.78
CA GLU A 111 -12.96 7.66 -11.96
C GLU A 111 -12.48 6.60 -10.96
N PHE A 112 -11.52 5.78 -11.39
CA PHE A 112 -10.88 4.78 -10.56
C PHE A 112 -10.16 5.40 -9.36
N THR A 113 -9.38 6.46 -9.57
CA THR A 113 -8.71 7.19 -8.47
C THR A 113 -9.72 7.76 -7.47
N PHE A 114 -10.80 8.38 -7.94
CA PHE A 114 -11.83 8.93 -7.04
C PHE A 114 -12.47 7.84 -6.17
N LYS A 115 -12.88 6.73 -6.79
CA LYS A 115 -13.47 5.60 -6.10
C LYS A 115 -12.51 4.94 -5.10
N LEU A 116 -11.25 4.79 -5.47
CA LEU A 116 -10.22 4.24 -4.58
C LEU A 116 -9.98 5.17 -3.39
N ASN A 117 -9.99 6.49 -3.60
CA ASN A 117 -9.77 7.48 -2.55
C ASN A 117 -10.83 7.44 -1.45
N GLU A 118 -12.08 7.20 -1.82
CA GLU A 118 -13.20 7.11 -0.86
C GLU A 118 -13.17 5.82 -0.05
N LYS A 119 -12.59 4.77 -0.61
CA LYS A 119 -12.71 3.41 -0.08
C LYS A 119 -11.55 3.00 0.84
N ILE A 120 -10.34 3.47 0.54
CA ILE A 120 -9.13 3.03 1.21
C ILE A 120 -8.93 3.80 2.52
N GLU A 121 -8.93 3.05 3.62
CA GLU A 121 -8.72 3.53 4.99
C GLU A 121 -7.30 3.24 5.47
N ARG A 122 -6.64 2.23 4.91
CA ARG A 122 -5.30 1.79 5.30
C ARG A 122 -4.39 1.65 4.08
N LEU A 123 -3.20 2.21 4.15
CA LEU A 123 -2.23 2.15 3.06
C LEU A 123 -0.84 1.85 3.59
N VAL A 124 -0.20 0.85 2.99
CA VAL A 124 1.22 0.56 3.18
C VAL A 124 1.93 0.85 1.87
N ILE A 125 2.95 1.69 1.90
CA ILE A 125 3.79 2.00 0.75
C ILE A 125 5.20 1.52 1.04
N ASP A 126 5.72 0.68 0.16
CA ASP A 126 7.02 0.04 0.28
C ASP A 126 7.87 0.34 -0.95
N GLY A 127 8.97 1.05 -0.74
CA GLY A 127 9.91 1.49 -1.78
C GLY A 127 9.96 3.02 -1.96
N ASN A 128 11.18 3.55 -2.08
CA ASN A 128 11.37 5.01 -2.11
C ASN A 128 10.71 5.73 -3.29
N LEU A 129 10.71 5.11 -4.48
CA LEU A 129 10.19 5.73 -5.69
C LEU A 129 8.69 5.97 -5.58
N ILE A 130 7.94 4.98 -5.10
CA ILE A 130 6.50 5.12 -4.89
C ILE A 130 6.21 6.12 -3.77
N VAL A 131 6.99 6.13 -2.68
CA VAL A 131 6.81 7.15 -1.62
C VAL A 131 7.05 8.56 -2.16
N GLU A 132 8.05 8.76 -3.04
CA GLU A 132 8.32 10.06 -3.66
C GLU A 132 7.15 10.54 -4.52
N GLN A 133 6.67 9.67 -5.40
CA GLN A 133 5.53 9.97 -6.27
C GLN A 133 4.28 10.27 -5.44
N PHE A 134 4.04 9.48 -4.39
CA PHE A 134 2.93 9.67 -3.47
C PHE A 134 3.05 10.99 -2.70
N GLY A 135 4.24 11.32 -2.19
CA GLY A 135 4.56 12.58 -1.50
C GLY A 135 4.20 13.80 -2.35
N LYS A 136 4.61 13.79 -3.64
CA LYS A 136 4.33 14.88 -4.60
C LYS A 136 2.84 15.05 -4.92
N ARG A 137 2.02 14.01 -4.73
CA ARG A 137 0.61 13.95 -5.16
C ARG A 137 -0.37 13.65 -4.03
N SER A 138 0.10 13.73 -2.78
CA SER A 138 -0.66 13.35 -1.58
C SER A 138 -1.96 14.13 -1.38
N TYR A 139 -2.07 15.33 -1.94
CA TYR A 139 -3.29 16.14 -1.93
C TYR A 139 -4.41 15.59 -2.83
N ILE A 140 -4.13 14.59 -3.66
CA ILE A 140 -5.09 14.01 -4.62
C ILE A 140 -5.60 12.65 -4.16
N TYR A 141 -4.77 11.85 -3.50
CA TYR A 141 -5.07 10.45 -3.23
C TYR A 141 -5.60 10.22 -1.81
N PHE A 142 -6.38 9.14 -1.63
CA PHE A 142 -6.80 8.53 -0.36
C PHE A 142 -7.26 9.53 0.72
N SER A 143 -8.26 10.37 0.41
CA SER A 143 -8.80 11.36 1.34
C SER A 143 -9.35 10.74 2.64
N ASN A 144 -9.79 9.48 2.60
CA ASN A 144 -10.31 8.74 3.76
C ASN A 144 -9.24 7.95 4.53
N LEU A 145 -7.96 8.14 4.20
CA LEU A 145 -6.86 7.41 4.82
C LEU A 145 -6.76 7.69 6.33
N GLN A 146 -6.78 6.63 7.13
CA GLN A 146 -6.68 6.65 8.58
C GLN A 146 -5.34 6.09 9.06
N ASP A 147 -4.82 5.06 8.40
CA ASP A 147 -3.52 4.48 8.72
C ASP A 147 -2.61 4.48 7.48
N LEU A 148 -1.47 5.15 7.58
CA LEU A 148 -0.44 5.17 6.54
C LEU A 148 0.82 4.52 7.10
N GLN A 149 1.36 3.49 6.45
CA GLN A 149 2.68 2.95 6.74
C GLN A 149 3.61 3.23 5.56
N LEU A 150 4.78 3.77 5.85
CA LEU A 150 5.86 4.01 4.89
C LEU A 150 7.00 3.09 5.23
N LYS A 151 7.41 2.28 4.26
CA LYS A 151 8.61 1.45 4.32
C LYS A 151 9.63 2.03 3.35
N PHE A 152 10.66 2.62 3.92
CA PHE A 152 11.72 3.24 3.17
C PHE A 152 12.87 2.27 2.98
N ASP A 153 13.34 2.17 1.73
CA ASP A 153 14.65 1.61 1.46
C ASP A 153 15.68 2.70 1.78
N TRP A 154 16.69 2.41 2.58
CA TRP A 154 17.68 3.44 2.87
C TRP A 154 18.45 3.84 1.59
N ARG A 155 18.64 5.15 1.35
CA ARG A 155 19.58 5.63 0.32
C ARG A 155 20.67 6.47 0.97
N PHE A 156 21.89 6.35 0.44
CA PHE A 156 23.03 7.15 0.89
C PHE A 156 22.99 8.53 0.24
N SER A 157 22.33 9.50 0.87
CA SER A 157 22.56 10.92 0.55
C SER A 157 22.38 11.79 1.78
N SER A 158 23.20 12.84 1.91
CA SER A 158 23.16 13.79 3.03
C SER A 158 21.81 14.50 3.17
N ASN A 159 21.08 14.65 2.06
CA ASN A 159 19.82 15.40 1.99
C ASN A 159 18.58 14.52 2.22
N ILE A 160 18.77 13.23 2.50
CA ILE A 160 17.65 12.30 2.58
C ILE A 160 16.72 12.58 3.77
N TYR A 161 17.27 13.11 4.88
CA TYR A 161 16.51 13.44 6.07
C TYR A 161 15.52 14.59 5.84
N ASP A 162 15.96 15.66 5.15
CA ASP A 162 15.08 16.76 4.79
C ASP A 162 13.98 16.27 3.86
N TRP A 163 14.32 15.43 2.88
CA TRP A 163 13.35 14.84 1.99
C TRP A 163 12.32 13.96 2.72
N TYR A 164 12.76 13.13 3.69
CA TYR A 164 11.86 12.33 4.51
C TYR A 164 10.95 13.22 5.36
N ALA A 165 11.51 14.20 6.05
CA ALA A 165 10.75 15.14 6.89
C ALA A 165 9.72 15.91 6.07
N ASP A 166 10.10 16.45 4.92
CA ASP A 166 9.20 17.17 4.00
C ASP A 166 8.07 16.27 3.49
N THR A 167 8.38 15.02 3.18
CA THR A 167 7.40 14.03 2.72
C THR A 167 6.39 13.70 3.81
N VAL A 168 6.87 13.45 5.04
CA VAL A 168 6.02 13.24 6.22
C VAL A 168 5.14 14.45 6.49
N MET A 169 5.70 15.65 6.41
CA MET A 169 4.94 16.89 6.61
C MET A 169 3.84 17.08 5.57
N LYS A 170 4.08 16.73 4.30
CA LYS A 170 3.03 16.73 3.26
C LYS A 170 1.90 15.78 3.62
N PHE A 171 2.21 14.57 4.07
CA PHE A 171 1.18 13.60 4.47
C PHE A 171 0.36 14.09 5.66
N LEU A 172 1.00 14.59 6.72
CA LEU A 172 0.32 15.16 7.88
C LEU A 172 -0.52 16.40 7.51
N LYS A 173 -0.08 17.18 6.51
CA LYS A 173 -0.83 18.33 6.01
C LYS A 173 -2.08 17.91 5.23
N TYR A 174 -2.01 16.90 4.38
CA TYR A 174 -3.10 16.58 3.44
C TYR A 174 -4.07 15.50 3.94
N PHE A 175 -3.61 14.49 4.69
CA PHE A 175 -4.48 13.42 5.19
C PHE A 175 -5.19 13.82 6.48
N LYS A 176 -6.35 14.47 6.31
CA LYS A 176 -7.11 15.04 7.42
C LYS A 176 -7.73 14.02 8.38
N ASN A 177 -7.91 12.78 7.92
CA ASN A 177 -8.48 11.66 8.67
C ASN A 177 -7.40 10.74 9.27
N LEU A 178 -6.12 11.07 9.08
CA LEU A 178 -5.00 10.24 9.49
C LEU A 178 -4.92 10.15 11.01
N LYS A 179 -5.10 8.95 11.55
CA LYS A 179 -4.91 8.60 12.96
C LYS A 179 -3.48 8.14 13.19
N THR A 180 -2.97 7.33 12.28
CA THR A 180 -1.66 6.68 12.41
C THR A 180 -0.80 6.90 11.17
N LEU A 181 0.44 7.34 11.34
CA LEU A 181 1.48 7.35 10.32
C LEU A 181 2.67 6.53 10.79
N SER A 182 2.83 5.29 10.35
CA SER A 182 4.04 4.52 10.63
C SER A 182 5.15 4.78 9.60
N ILE A 183 6.38 4.87 10.07
CA ILE A 183 7.58 4.91 9.25
C ILE A 183 8.49 3.76 9.67
N SER A 184 8.98 3.00 8.72
CA SER A 184 9.98 1.95 8.95
C SER A 184 11.06 2.07 7.90
N PHE A 185 12.26 1.65 8.25
CA PHE A 185 13.39 1.63 7.34
C PHE A 185 13.85 0.18 7.16
N ASN A 186 14.10 -0.21 5.91
CA ASN A 186 14.45 -1.57 5.56
C ASN A 186 15.80 -1.96 6.20
N PRO A 187 15.85 -3.02 7.04
CA PRO A 187 17.04 -3.37 7.82
C PRO A 187 18.23 -3.85 6.98
N PHE A 188 18.00 -4.35 5.75
CA PHE A 188 19.05 -4.91 4.90
C PHE A 188 20.21 -3.94 4.64
N ILE A 189 19.94 -2.63 4.68
CA ILE A 189 20.98 -1.62 4.45
C ILE A 189 21.70 -1.25 5.77
N PHE A 190 21.05 -1.36 6.92
CA PHE A 190 21.66 -1.01 8.22
C PHE A 190 22.70 -2.04 8.69
N GLU A 191 22.51 -3.32 8.35
CA GLU A 191 23.51 -4.36 8.64
C GLU A 191 24.84 -4.08 7.93
N LEU A 192 24.81 -3.36 6.79
CA LEU A 192 26.00 -2.96 6.05
C LEU A 192 26.65 -1.66 6.56
N THR A 193 25.91 -0.78 7.26
CA THR A 193 26.34 0.61 7.48
C THR A 193 26.76 0.94 8.91
N ARG A 194 26.46 0.08 9.90
CA ARG A 194 26.71 0.34 11.33
C ARG A 194 26.14 1.67 11.87
N SER A 195 25.31 2.37 11.09
CA SER A 195 24.62 3.58 11.54
C SER A 195 23.40 3.15 12.36
N ALA A 196 23.29 3.66 13.58
CA ALA A 196 22.15 3.34 14.45
C ALA A 196 20.89 4.01 13.89
N PRO A 197 19.81 3.25 13.57
CA PRO A 197 18.54 3.81 13.09
C PRO A 197 17.97 4.93 13.96
N GLU A 198 18.31 4.89 15.26
CA GLU A 198 17.92 5.87 16.27
C GLU A 198 18.51 7.26 16.04
N LEU A 199 19.78 7.36 15.64
CA LEU A 199 20.45 8.64 15.38
C LEU A 199 19.83 9.34 14.17
N GLU A 200 19.45 8.55 13.18
CA GLU A 200 18.83 9.04 11.95
C GLU A 200 17.39 9.48 12.18
N LEU A 201 16.64 8.73 13.00
CA LEU A 201 15.32 9.13 13.42
C LEU A 201 15.35 10.45 14.23
N LYS A 202 16.33 10.62 15.14
CA LYS A 202 16.51 11.87 15.89
C LYS A 202 16.66 13.08 14.96
N LYS A 203 17.40 12.96 13.85
CA LYS A 203 17.54 14.06 12.87
C LYS A 203 16.22 14.40 12.19
N ILE A 204 15.43 13.40 11.82
CA ILE A 204 14.10 13.59 11.23
C ILE A 204 13.16 14.26 12.24
N LEU A 205 13.15 13.81 13.50
CA LEU A 205 12.32 14.36 14.57
C LEU A 205 12.68 15.82 14.87
N VAL A 206 13.97 16.15 15.02
CA VAL A 206 14.43 17.54 15.20
C VAL A 206 13.96 18.44 14.06
N ARG A 207 13.84 17.90 12.83
CA ARG A 207 13.32 18.65 11.70
C ARG A 207 11.79 18.82 11.76
N LEU A 208 11.06 17.79 12.19
CA LEU A 208 9.60 17.84 12.35
C LEU A 208 9.18 18.80 13.47
N ASP A 209 9.92 18.87 14.57
CA ASP A 209 9.63 19.75 15.71
C ASP A 209 9.77 21.24 15.38
N LYS A 210 10.60 21.59 14.39
CA LYS A 210 10.77 22.98 13.93
C LYS A 210 9.59 23.53 13.10
N ASN A 211 8.58 22.71 12.78
CA ASN A 211 7.57 23.03 11.76
C ASN A 211 6.12 23.19 12.28
N GLU A 212 5.89 23.75 13.47
CA GLU A 212 4.59 24.29 13.95
C GLU A 212 3.33 23.40 13.89
N ILE A 213 3.44 22.09 13.70
CA ILE A 213 2.27 21.20 13.85
C ILE A 213 2.25 20.71 15.31
N GLU A 214 1.21 21.08 16.06
CA GLU A 214 0.91 20.52 17.40
C GLU A 214 0.87 18.98 17.32
N LYS A 215 1.75 18.29 18.05
CA LYS A 215 1.84 16.82 18.04
C LYS A 215 2.13 16.24 19.41
N THR A 216 1.45 15.15 19.73
CA THR A 216 1.88 14.14 20.70
C THR A 216 2.37 12.92 19.92
N TYR A 217 3.67 12.63 19.95
CA TYR A 217 4.26 11.43 19.36
C TYR A 217 4.71 10.44 20.44
N GLU A 218 4.56 9.14 20.16
CA GLU A 218 5.07 8.07 21.01
C GLU A 218 5.98 7.18 20.15
N MET A 219 7.27 7.11 20.49
CA MET A 219 8.21 6.20 19.84
C MET A 219 8.10 4.80 20.48
N LYS A 220 7.69 3.80 19.71
CA LYS A 220 7.77 2.39 20.10
C LYS A 220 8.95 1.73 19.38
N TYR A 221 9.90 1.17 20.13
CA TYR A 221 11.00 0.31 19.62
C TYR A 221 10.44 -1.07 19.24
N LEU A 222 10.86 -1.81 18.20
CA LEU A 222 12.08 -1.89 17.40
C LEU A 222 11.68 -2.04 15.90
N ARG A 223 12.37 -1.37 14.96
CA ARG A 223 12.27 -1.49 13.48
C ARG A 223 11.02 -0.95 12.77
N GLU A 224 9.93 -0.66 13.48
CA GLU A 224 8.74 0.01 12.93
C GLU A 224 8.33 1.17 13.83
N TYR A 225 8.39 2.40 13.32
CA TYR A 225 8.04 3.61 14.09
C TYR A 225 6.60 4.02 13.81
N LEU A 226 5.85 4.46 14.82
CA LEU A 226 4.53 5.08 14.66
C LEU A 226 4.65 6.59 14.96
N ILE A 227 4.11 7.41 14.08
CA ILE A 227 3.91 8.86 14.21
C ILE A 227 2.40 9.04 14.33
N PHE A 228 1.89 9.34 15.52
CA PHE A 228 0.46 9.65 15.66
C PHE A 228 0.17 11.11 15.32
N SER A 229 -1.03 11.33 14.81
CA SER A 229 -1.64 12.64 14.62
C SER A 229 -2.89 12.69 15.50
N ASN A 230 -3.00 13.72 16.34
CA ASN A 230 -4.25 14.04 17.02
C ASN A 230 -4.53 15.54 16.85
N ARG A 231 -5.49 15.85 16.00
CA ARG A 231 -6.06 17.20 15.84
C ARG A 231 -6.89 17.52 17.07
N ARG A 232 -6.48 18.50 17.87
CA ARG A 232 -7.45 19.32 18.61
C ARG A 232 -7.87 20.46 17.69
N LEU A 233 -9.10 20.39 17.19
CA LEU A 233 -9.79 21.58 16.71
C LEU A 233 -10.07 22.43 17.95
N PHE A 234 -9.31 23.49 18.16
CA PHE A 234 -9.77 24.56 19.02
C PHE A 234 -10.73 25.43 18.19
N VAL A 235 -11.96 25.51 18.69
CA VAL A 235 -13.02 26.45 18.29
C VAL A 235 -12.55 27.87 18.60
#